data_AF-A0A9D7UC55-F1
#
_entry.id   AF-A0A9D7UC55-F1
#
_cell.length_a   1.000
_cell.length_b   1.000
_cell.length_c   1.000
_cell.angle_alpha   90.00
_cell.angle_beta   90.00
_cell.angle_gamma   90.00
#
_symmetry.space_group_name_H-M   'P 1'
#
loop_
_entity.id
_entity.type
_entity.pdbx_description
1 polymer ?
#
loop_
_entity_poly.entity_id
_entity_poly.type
_entity_poly.pdbx_seq_one_letter_code
_entity_poly.pdbx_strand_id
1 'polypeptide(L)'
;MTSEESKAKAEREVFLEFVQMAGLPVVPGSVESRRPPEPDILCRYVHGEQVAFELVDLVDEDLARVTAQAIQGQGPGGTWFADPTLERVRVKLVEKRYQSPFPIELLAYGDETMDPKSIWMPKFEQRLRDLVDASSFRRLWVANMTGRERGVWLVHPPAAP
;
A
#
# COMPACT_ATOMS: atom_id res chain seq x y z
N MET A 1 -4.49 -6.61 -25.25
CA MET A 1 -4.02 -6.33 -23.88
C MET A 1 -5.05 -6.90 -22.94
N THR A 2 -4.66 -7.87 -22.12
CA THR A 2 -5.57 -8.51 -21.16
C THR A 2 -5.79 -7.60 -19.94
N SER A 3 -6.79 -7.91 -19.11
CA SER A 3 -7.04 -7.19 -17.85
C SER A 3 -5.81 -7.25 -16.93
N GLU A 4 -5.16 -8.42 -16.84
CA GLU A 4 -3.95 -8.61 -16.03
C GLU A 4 -2.75 -7.82 -16.54
N GLU A 5 -2.53 -7.76 -17.86
CA GLU A 5 -1.45 -6.95 -18.45
C GLU A 5 -1.66 -5.46 -18.21
N SER A 6 -2.92 -5.02 -18.27
CA SER A 6 -3.31 -3.62 -18.02
C SER A 6 -3.06 -3.25 -16.56
N LYS A 7 -3.45 -4.12 -15.63
CA LYS A 7 -3.21 -3.95 -14.21
C LYS A 7 -1.71 -3.92 -13.88
N ALA A 8 -0.93 -4.91 -14.36
CA ALA A 8 0.50 -4.98 -14.11
C ALA A 8 1.26 -3.75 -14.66
N LYS A 9 0.80 -3.20 -15.79
CA LYS A 9 1.34 -1.94 -16.32
C LYS A 9 1.05 -0.76 -15.39
N ALA A 10 -0.20 -0.61 -14.94
CA ALA A 10 -0.60 0.47 -14.04
C ALA A 10 0.15 0.41 -12.70
N GLU A 11 0.27 -0.77 -12.10
CA GLU A 11 1.04 -0.98 -10.86
C GLU A 11 2.51 -0.62 -11.01
N ARG A 12 3.11 -0.95 -12.17
CA ARG A 12 4.50 -0.56 -12.45
C ARG A 12 4.66 0.94 -12.62
N GLU A 13 3.71 1.61 -13.26
CA GLU A 13 3.72 3.08 -13.41
C GLU A 13 3.62 3.77 -12.05
N VAL A 14 2.69 3.34 -11.20
CA VAL A 14 2.56 3.82 -9.80
C VAL A 14 3.84 3.58 -9.01
N PHE A 15 4.41 2.37 -9.09
CA PHE A 15 5.64 2.05 -8.36
C PHE A 15 6.83 2.91 -8.80
N LEU A 16 7.00 3.14 -10.11
CA LEU A 16 8.07 3.98 -10.62
C LEU A 16 7.93 5.44 -10.18
N GLU A 17 6.70 5.97 -10.18
CA GLU A 17 6.44 7.31 -9.65
C GLU A 17 6.75 7.38 -8.15
N PHE A 18 6.34 6.37 -7.39
CA PHE A 18 6.60 6.28 -5.96
C PHE A 18 8.10 6.24 -5.67
N VAL A 19 8.87 5.44 -6.40
CA VAL A 19 10.34 5.35 -6.25
C VAL A 19 11.00 6.71 -6.43
N GLN A 20 10.59 7.47 -7.47
CA GLN A 20 11.09 8.82 -7.70
C GLN A 20 10.69 9.78 -6.57
N MET A 21 9.44 9.73 -6.14
CA MET A 21 8.90 10.59 -5.09
C MET A 21 9.55 10.31 -3.72
N ALA A 22 9.75 9.04 -3.38
CA ALA A 22 10.34 8.60 -2.11
C ALA A 22 11.88 8.70 -2.09
N GLY A 23 12.52 8.94 -3.24
CA GLY A 23 13.97 8.94 -3.38
C GLY A 23 14.57 7.55 -3.13
N LEU A 24 13.84 6.47 -3.43
CA LEU A 24 14.30 5.11 -3.18
C LEU A 24 15.45 4.75 -4.14
N PRO A 25 16.56 4.18 -3.64
CA PRO A 25 17.72 3.85 -4.46
C PRO A 25 17.49 2.52 -5.20
N VAL A 26 16.52 2.46 -6.11
CA VAL A 26 16.24 1.29 -6.95
C VAL A 26 17.12 1.31 -8.20
N VAL A 27 17.71 0.17 -8.56
CA VAL A 27 18.51 0.01 -9.78
C VAL A 27 17.62 0.23 -11.01
N PRO A 28 17.95 1.16 -11.91
CA PRO A 28 17.18 1.37 -13.14
C PRO A 28 17.06 0.08 -13.96
N GLY A 29 15.86 -0.21 -14.47
CA GLY A 29 15.59 -1.42 -15.25
C GLY A 29 15.44 -2.71 -14.44
N SER A 30 15.57 -2.69 -13.12
CA SER A 30 15.36 -3.87 -12.26
C SER A 30 13.90 -4.13 -11.87
N VAL A 31 12.98 -3.23 -12.22
CA VAL A 31 11.57 -3.28 -11.83
C VAL A 31 10.81 -4.26 -12.74
N GLU A 32 10.36 -5.36 -12.16
CA GLU A 32 9.62 -6.44 -12.82
C GLU A 32 8.24 -6.59 -12.18
N SER A 33 7.17 -6.76 -12.97
CA SER A 33 5.89 -7.19 -12.39
C SER A 33 5.88 -8.69 -12.20
N ARG A 34 5.32 -9.16 -11.09
CA ARG A 34 5.09 -10.58 -10.82
C ARG A 34 3.61 -10.91 -10.87
N ARG A 35 3.31 -12.19 -10.72
CA ARG A 35 1.93 -12.70 -10.66
C ARG A 35 1.74 -13.43 -9.33
N PRO A 36 0.51 -13.50 -8.81
CA PRO A 36 0.20 -14.30 -7.65
C PRO A 36 0.74 -15.74 -7.81
N PRO A 37 1.31 -16.34 -6.75
CA PRO A 37 1.29 -15.88 -5.35
C PRO A 37 2.40 -14.89 -4.94
N GLU A 38 3.24 -14.41 -5.86
CA GLU A 38 4.24 -13.38 -5.55
C GLU A 38 3.59 -11.98 -5.39
N PRO A 39 4.24 -11.06 -4.63
CA PRO A 39 3.82 -9.64 -4.58
C PRO A 39 3.93 -8.95 -5.94
N ASP A 40 3.14 -7.91 -6.16
CA ASP A 40 2.94 -7.28 -7.49
C ASP A 40 4.23 -6.87 -8.24
N ILE A 41 5.27 -6.40 -7.53
CA ILE A 41 6.53 -5.90 -8.10
C ILE A 41 7.74 -6.58 -7.44
N LEU A 42 8.77 -6.91 -8.23
CA LEU A 42 10.11 -7.21 -7.74
C LEU A 42 11.09 -6.14 -8.24
N CYS A 43 11.97 -5.65 -7.36
CA CYS A 43 13.02 -4.72 -7.74
C CYS A 43 14.32 -5.01 -6.99
N ARG A 44 15.38 -4.26 -7.31
CA ARG A 44 16.68 -4.34 -6.63
C ARG A 44 17.10 -2.97 -6.13
N TYR A 45 17.51 -2.87 -4.88
CA TYR A 45 18.18 -1.66 -4.39
C TYR A 45 19.63 -1.58 -4.86
N VAL A 46 20.19 -0.37 -4.97
CA VAL A 46 21.58 -0.12 -5.41
C VAL A 46 22.59 -0.87 -4.54
N HIS A 47 22.29 -1.04 -3.24
CA HIS A 47 23.13 -1.79 -2.30
C HIS A 47 22.88 -3.32 -2.31
N GLY A 48 22.18 -3.83 -3.33
CA GLY A 48 22.27 -5.22 -3.77
C GLY A 48 21.15 -6.15 -3.35
N GLU A 49 20.33 -5.80 -2.35
CA GLU A 49 19.18 -6.63 -1.99
C GLU A 49 18.04 -6.52 -3.02
N GLN A 50 17.39 -7.65 -3.29
CA GLN A 50 16.13 -7.69 -4.00
C GLN A 50 14.97 -7.56 -3.01
N VAL A 51 13.95 -6.83 -3.39
CA VAL A 51 12.80 -6.52 -2.55
C VAL A 51 11.54 -6.65 -3.38
N ALA A 52 10.58 -7.40 -2.85
CA ALA A 52 9.26 -7.53 -3.44
C ALA A 52 8.33 -6.47 -2.83
N PHE A 53 7.50 -5.85 -3.66
CA PHE A 53 6.51 -4.87 -3.27
C PHE A 53 5.12 -5.38 -3.62
N GLU A 54 4.24 -5.39 -2.62
CA GLU A 54 2.81 -5.48 -2.84
C GLU A 54 2.25 -4.06 -2.94
N LEU A 55 1.30 -3.83 -3.85
CA LEU A 55 0.64 -2.56 -4.03
C LEU A 55 -0.83 -2.65 -3.57
N VAL A 56 -1.29 -1.58 -2.93
CA VAL A 56 -2.69 -1.40 -2.56
C VAL A 56 -3.09 0.04 -2.74
N ASP A 57 -4.01 0.26 -3.67
CA ASP A 57 -4.75 1.51 -3.77
C ASP A 57 -5.60 1.70 -2.50
N LEU A 58 -5.70 2.90 -1.96
CA LEU A 58 -6.47 3.21 -0.74
C LEU A 58 -7.85 3.78 -1.04
N VAL A 59 -8.09 4.23 -2.28
CA VAL A 59 -9.21 5.05 -2.72
C VAL A 59 -10.22 4.29 -3.59
N ASP A 60 -9.78 3.22 -4.28
CA ASP A 60 -10.63 2.45 -5.22
C ASP A 60 -12.13 2.33 -4.84
N GLU A 61 -12.97 2.79 -5.76
CA GLU A 61 -14.40 3.08 -5.63
C GLU A 61 -15.27 1.85 -5.33
N ASP A 62 -14.77 0.64 -5.57
CA ASP A 62 -15.55 -0.59 -5.40
C ASP A 62 -15.95 -0.88 -3.95
N LEU A 63 -15.16 -0.42 -2.96
CA LEU A 63 -15.49 -0.61 -1.54
C LEU A 63 -16.34 0.53 -0.97
N ALA A 64 -16.15 1.77 -1.44
CA ALA A 64 -17.00 2.91 -1.07
C ALA A 64 -18.49 2.62 -1.34
N ARG A 65 -18.77 1.90 -2.44
CA ARG A 65 -20.12 1.46 -2.82
C ARG A 65 -20.70 0.38 -1.88
N VAL A 66 -19.87 -0.49 -1.31
CA VAL A 66 -20.30 -1.56 -0.37
C VAL A 66 -20.48 -1.01 1.04
N THR A 67 -19.61 -0.09 1.49
CA THR A 67 -19.66 0.47 2.85
C THR A 67 -20.83 1.44 3.03
N ALA A 68 -21.20 2.21 2.00
CA ALA A 68 -22.40 3.05 2.02
C ALA A 68 -23.69 2.24 2.30
N GLN A 69 -23.74 0.97 1.88
CA GLN A 69 -24.88 0.08 2.12
C GLN A 69 -24.89 -0.52 3.54
N ALA A 70 -23.75 -0.64 4.20
CA ALA A 70 -23.62 -1.22 5.55
C ALA A 70 -23.83 -0.21 6.70
N ILE A 71 -23.66 1.09 6.45
CA ILE A 71 -23.73 2.15 7.48
C ILE A 71 -25.15 2.40 8.01
N GLN A 72 -26.21 1.94 7.34
CA GLN A 72 -27.60 2.19 7.78
C GLN A 72 -28.05 1.43 9.06
N GLY A 73 -27.16 0.74 9.81
CA GLY A 73 -27.65 -0.27 10.76
C GLY A 73 -26.91 -0.58 12.07
N GLN A 74 -26.07 0.25 12.69
CA GLN A 74 -25.55 -0.07 14.05
C GLN A 74 -25.25 1.15 14.94
N GLY A 75 -25.65 1.04 16.23
CA GLY A 75 -25.53 2.06 17.29
C GLY A 75 -24.18 2.10 18.04
N PRO A 76 -24.12 2.74 19.23
CA PRO A 76 -22.87 3.23 19.83
C PRO A 76 -22.15 2.13 20.62
N GLY A 77 -21.25 1.42 19.95
CA GLY A 77 -20.34 0.44 20.55
C GLY A 77 -19.25 0.10 19.54
N GLY A 78 -18.02 0.55 19.81
CA GLY A 78 -16.92 0.61 18.84
C GLY A 78 -16.62 -0.72 18.15
N THR A 79 -16.64 -0.70 16.83
CA THR A 79 -16.27 -1.82 15.97
C THR A 79 -15.26 -1.34 14.92
N TRP A 80 -14.16 -2.08 14.81
CA TRP A 80 -13.02 -1.88 13.90
C TRP A 80 -13.37 -1.92 12.39
N PHE A 81 -14.65 -2.03 12.03
CA PHE A 81 -15.14 -2.34 10.67
C PHE A 81 -15.49 -1.11 9.81
N ALA A 82 -15.26 0.12 10.30
CA ALA A 82 -15.83 1.31 9.67
C ALA A 82 -14.95 1.95 8.58
N ASP A 83 -13.69 1.53 8.41
CA ASP A 83 -12.79 2.17 7.45
C ASP A 83 -12.32 1.22 6.32
N PRO A 84 -12.87 1.38 5.10
CA PRO A 84 -12.49 0.65 3.89
C PRO A 84 -10.99 0.64 3.60
N THR A 85 -10.32 1.75 3.87
CA THR A 85 -8.89 1.94 3.60
C THR A 85 -8.05 1.04 4.50
N LEU A 86 -8.37 1.00 5.81
CA LEU A 86 -7.66 0.15 6.76
C LEU A 86 -7.87 -1.35 6.46
N GLU A 87 -9.08 -1.72 6.08
CA GLU A 87 -9.42 -3.12 5.82
C GLU A 87 -8.65 -3.68 4.62
N ARG A 88 -8.45 -2.91 3.56
CA ARG A 88 -7.64 -3.32 2.40
C ARG A 88 -6.20 -3.61 2.79
N VAL A 89 -5.61 -2.72 3.60
CA VAL A 89 -4.25 -2.93 4.14
C VAL A 89 -4.21 -4.17 5.03
N ARG A 90 -5.20 -4.35 5.93
CA ARG A 90 -5.29 -5.52 6.82
C ARG A 90 -5.36 -6.83 6.03
N VAL A 91 -6.19 -6.91 4.99
CA VAL A 91 -6.31 -8.11 4.15
C VAL A 91 -4.96 -8.48 3.53
N LYS A 92 -4.22 -7.49 3.00
CA LYS A 92 -2.89 -7.69 2.41
C LYS A 92 -1.88 -8.17 3.46
N LEU A 93 -1.83 -7.53 4.63
CA LEU A 93 -0.83 -7.83 5.66
C LEU A 93 -1.10 -9.14 6.42
N VAL A 94 -2.36 -9.49 6.66
CA VAL A 94 -2.74 -10.54 7.63
C VAL A 94 -3.30 -11.78 6.95
N GLU A 95 -4.11 -11.62 5.91
CA GLU A 95 -4.86 -12.73 5.31
C GLU A 95 -4.17 -13.34 4.11
N LYS A 96 -3.58 -12.50 3.25
CA LYS A 96 -2.87 -12.98 2.07
C LYS A 96 -1.62 -13.77 2.47
N ARG A 97 -1.35 -14.82 1.69
CA ARG A 97 -0.22 -15.73 1.87
C ARG A 97 0.69 -15.62 0.65
N TYR A 98 1.52 -14.59 0.65
CA TYR A 98 2.49 -14.37 -0.41
C TYR A 98 3.60 -15.41 -0.36
N GLN A 99 4.09 -15.79 -1.54
CA GLN A 99 5.29 -16.60 -1.68
C GLN A 99 6.37 -15.73 -2.29
N SER A 100 7.41 -15.41 -1.53
CA SER A 100 8.57 -14.69 -2.03
C SER A 100 9.82 -15.13 -1.27
N PRO A 101 10.94 -15.38 -1.96
CA PRO A 101 12.22 -15.60 -1.31
C PRO A 101 12.86 -14.28 -0.82
N PHE A 102 12.25 -13.13 -1.11
CA PHE A 102 12.76 -11.80 -0.81
C PHE A 102 11.93 -11.12 0.29
N PRO A 103 12.49 -10.14 1.02
CA PRO A 103 11.71 -9.28 1.89
C PRO A 103 10.57 -8.62 1.13
N ILE A 104 9.40 -8.58 1.77
CA ILE A 104 8.20 -8.00 1.19
C ILE A 104 7.92 -6.66 1.86
N GLU A 105 7.69 -5.62 1.06
CA GLU A 105 7.23 -4.31 1.50
C GLU A 105 5.84 -4.02 0.91
N LEU A 106 5.01 -3.27 1.63
CA LEU A 106 3.68 -2.87 1.18
C LEU A 106 3.71 -1.39 0.81
N LEU A 107 3.28 -1.05 -0.41
CA LEU A 107 2.98 0.31 -0.83
C LEU A 107 1.46 0.51 -0.79
N ALA A 108 0.99 1.19 0.26
CA ALA A 108 -0.37 1.70 0.34
C ALA A 108 -0.39 3.12 -0.24
N TYR A 109 -1.08 3.32 -1.35
CA TYR A 109 -1.10 4.60 -2.05
C TYR A 109 -2.51 5.10 -2.28
N GLY A 110 -2.70 6.41 -2.25
CA GLY A 110 -3.91 7.05 -2.73
C GLY A 110 -3.59 8.32 -3.50
N ASP A 111 -4.58 9.17 -3.67
CA ASP A 111 -4.51 10.37 -4.50
C ASP A 111 -5.13 11.59 -3.78
N GLU A 112 -5.40 12.65 -4.55
CA GLU A 112 -6.02 13.89 -4.06
C GLU A 112 -7.44 13.75 -3.50
N THR A 113 -8.09 12.59 -3.64
CA THR A 113 -9.39 12.34 -3.01
C THR A 113 -9.27 11.84 -1.57
N MET A 114 -8.06 11.52 -1.09
CA MET A 114 -7.84 11.20 0.32
C MET A 114 -8.15 12.41 1.21
N ASP A 115 -8.67 12.15 2.41
CA ASP A 115 -8.70 13.16 3.48
C ASP A 115 -7.30 13.79 3.63
N PRO A 116 -7.19 15.10 3.90
CA PRO A 116 -5.92 15.75 4.17
C PRO A 116 -5.10 14.97 5.21
N LYS A 117 -3.78 14.93 5.05
CA LYS A 117 -2.84 14.20 5.91
C LYS A 117 -3.07 14.48 7.39
N SER A 118 -3.39 15.73 7.73
CA SER A 118 -3.69 16.18 9.11
C SER A 118 -4.92 15.52 9.73
N ILE A 119 -5.87 15.07 8.91
CA ILE A 119 -7.09 14.37 9.31
C ILE A 119 -6.87 12.85 9.19
N TRP A 120 -6.21 12.40 8.13
CA TRP A 120 -6.02 10.98 7.82
C TRP A 120 -5.04 10.31 8.80
N MET A 121 -3.84 10.87 8.99
CA MET A 121 -2.79 10.24 9.79
C MET A 121 -3.20 9.95 11.24
N PRO A 122 -3.82 10.89 11.99
CA PRO A 122 -4.25 10.61 13.37
C PRO A 122 -5.27 9.48 13.49
N LYS A 123 -6.04 9.18 12.44
CA LYS A 123 -7.04 8.09 12.45
C LYS A 123 -6.40 6.71 12.25
N PHE A 124 -5.34 6.60 11.44
CA PHE A 124 -4.85 5.31 10.96
C PHE A 124 -3.43 4.95 11.38
N GLU A 125 -2.58 5.93 11.68
CA GLU A 125 -1.14 5.70 11.82
C GLU A 125 -0.80 4.57 12.79
N GLN A 126 -1.29 4.62 14.02
CA GLN A 126 -0.96 3.59 15.03
C GLN A 126 -1.45 2.21 14.58
N ARG A 127 -2.67 2.12 14.03
CA ARG A 127 -3.24 0.84 13.58
C ARG A 127 -2.44 0.25 12.42
N LEU A 128 -1.98 1.09 11.50
CA LEU A 128 -1.15 0.65 10.37
C LEU A 128 0.21 0.14 10.86
N ARG A 129 0.81 0.80 11.85
CA ARG A 129 2.05 0.33 12.49
C ARG A 129 1.85 -1.03 13.14
N ASP A 130 0.81 -1.18 13.96
CA ASP A 130 0.48 -2.42 14.65
C ASP A 130 0.24 -3.58 13.67
N LEU A 131 -0.43 -3.32 12.54
CA LEU A 131 -0.69 -4.34 11.51
C LEU A 131 0.60 -4.82 10.85
N VAL A 132 1.54 -3.92 10.56
CA VAL A 132 2.82 -4.28 9.91
C VAL A 132 3.70 -5.02 10.90
N ASP A 133 3.79 -4.56 12.14
CA ASP A 133 4.57 -5.18 13.20
C ASP A 133 4.08 -6.61 13.52
N ALA A 134 2.78 -6.88 13.31
CA ALA A 134 2.19 -8.22 13.45
C ALA A 134 2.24 -9.07 12.15
N SER A 135 2.76 -8.52 11.05
CA SER A 135 2.80 -9.19 9.75
C SER A 135 4.18 -9.74 9.39
N SER A 136 4.28 -10.47 8.28
CA SER A 136 5.57 -10.87 7.69
C SER A 136 6.19 -9.80 6.79
N PHE A 137 5.52 -8.66 6.61
CA PHE A 137 6.05 -7.58 5.79
C PHE A 137 7.16 -6.86 6.54
N ARG A 138 8.25 -6.56 5.82
CA ARG A 138 9.39 -5.81 6.36
C ARG A 138 9.03 -4.35 6.61
N ARG A 139 8.15 -3.78 5.79
CA ARG A 139 7.87 -2.35 5.78
C ARG A 139 6.54 -2.03 5.13
N LEU A 140 5.90 -0.96 5.60
CA LEU A 140 4.81 -0.26 4.96
C LEU A 140 5.24 1.15 4.57
N TRP A 141 4.87 1.52 3.36
CA TRP A 141 4.87 2.87 2.82
C TRP A 141 3.44 3.34 2.66
N VAL A 142 3.11 4.50 3.20
CA VAL A 142 1.88 5.22 2.86
C VAL A 142 2.24 6.43 2.04
N ALA A 143 1.68 6.56 0.85
CA ALA A 143 1.97 7.64 -0.08
C ALA A 143 0.68 8.26 -0.62
N ASN A 144 0.67 9.59 -0.73
CA ASN A 144 -0.27 10.26 -1.62
C ASN A 144 0.47 10.58 -2.92
N MET A 145 -0.01 10.04 -4.04
CA MET A 145 0.66 10.09 -5.34
C MET A 145 0.40 11.39 -6.08
N THR A 146 -0.70 12.09 -5.79
CA THR A 146 -1.13 13.28 -6.54
C THR A 146 -1.56 14.42 -5.62
N GLY A 147 -2.00 15.54 -6.21
CA GLY A 147 -2.52 16.68 -5.45
C GLY A 147 -1.46 17.50 -4.70
N ARG A 148 -1.96 18.40 -3.85
CA ARG A 148 -1.13 19.36 -3.09
C ARG A 148 -0.32 18.73 -1.96
N GLU A 149 -0.81 17.62 -1.41
CA GLU A 149 -0.16 16.88 -0.33
C GLU A 149 0.58 15.65 -0.83
N ARG A 150 0.92 15.62 -2.14
CA ARG A 150 1.76 14.59 -2.76
C ARG A 150 3.03 14.37 -1.94
N GLY A 151 3.29 13.12 -1.60
CA GLY A 151 4.46 12.74 -0.81
C GLY A 151 4.27 11.45 -0.04
N VAL A 152 5.37 10.98 0.53
CA VAL A 152 5.35 9.87 1.49
C VAL A 152 4.83 10.38 2.83
N TRP A 153 3.72 9.81 3.29
CA TRP A 153 3.05 10.18 4.53
C TRP A 153 3.56 9.41 5.73
N LEU A 154 3.85 8.11 5.53
CA LEU A 154 4.34 7.19 6.54
C LEU A 154 5.34 6.21 5.95
N VAL A 155 6.38 5.89 6.73
CA VAL A 155 7.27 4.75 6.53
C VAL A 155 7.39 4.03 7.85
N HIS A 156 7.01 2.75 7.92
CA HIS A 156 7.10 1.97 9.14
C HIS A 156 7.48 0.50 8.90
N PRO A 157 8.49 -0.03 9.60
CA PRO A 157 9.50 0.71 10.39
C PRO A 157 10.24 1.75 9.53
N PRO A 158 10.98 2.71 10.12
CA PRO A 158 11.77 3.68 9.35
C PRO A 158 12.82 2.99 8.47
N ALA A 159 13.06 3.50 7.25
CA ALA A 159 14.18 3.04 6.44
C ALA A 159 15.49 3.31 7.19
N ALA A 160 16.44 2.37 7.14
CA ALA A 160 17.76 2.64 7.70
C ALA A 160 18.35 3.87 6.98
N PRO A 161 19.00 4.80 7.72
CA PRO A 161 19.62 5.98 7.13
C PRO A 161 20.77 5.63 6.18
#